data_AF-A0A2E8KJS8-F1
#
_entry.id   AF-A0A2E8KJS8-F1
#
_cell.length_a   1.000
_cell.length_b   1.000
_cell.length_c   1.000
_cell.angle_alpha   90.00
_cell.angle_beta   90.00
_cell.angle_gamma   90.00
#
_symmetry.space_group_name_H-M   'P 1'
#
loop_
_entity.id
_entity.type
_entity.pdbx_description
1 polymer ?
#
loop_
_entity_poly.entity_id
_entity_poly.type
_entity_poly.pdbx_seq_one_letter_code
_entity_poly.pdbx_strand_id
1 'polypeptide(L)'
;MHLARAMVIICGFACTGCAALGRPDWTQPGPAKQQQRRAVRFDPYLQDDIAPSVLRLPLMDGARPRDFADPVPEVTRSRWWAPVR
;
A
#
# COMPACT_ATOMS: atom_id res chain seq x y z
N MET A 1 32.12 -25.48 -9.81
CA MET A 1 31.23 -25.89 -8.70
C MET A 1 30.99 -24.79 -7.65
N HIS A 2 31.96 -23.90 -7.39
CA HIS A 2 31.80 -22.81 -6.41
C HIS A 2 30.85 -21.68 -6.86
N LEU A 3 30.84 -21.34 -8.16
CA LEU A 3 29.96 -20.31 -8.72
C LEU A 3 28.46 -20.68 -8.65
N ALA A 4 28.13 -21.95 -8.95
CA ALA A 4 26.75 -22.45 -8.85
C ALA A 4 26.23 -22.42 -7.40
N ARG A 5 27.09 -22.77 -6.43
CA ARG A 5 26.76 -22.66 -5.00
C ARG A 5 26.52 -21.22 -4.57
N ALA A 6 27.38 -20.30 -5.00
CA ALA A 6 27.21 -18.87 -4.68
C ALA A 6 25.91 -18.30 -5.27
N MET A 7 25.56 -18.68 -6.50
CA MET A 7 24.32 -18.24 -7.16
C MET A 7 23.06 -18.72 -6.42
N VAL A 8 23.04 -19.98 -5.95
CA VAL A 8 21.91 -20.53 -5.17
C VAL A 8 21.74 -19.80 -3.84
N ILE A 9 22.84 -19.47 -3.16
CA ILE A 9 22.81 -18.74 -1.88
C ILE A 9 22.25 -17.34 -2.09
N ILE A 10 22.75 -16.59 -3.08
CA ILE A 10 22.30 -15.22 -3.36
C ILE A 10 20.81 -15.18 -3.74
N CYS A 11 20.35 -16.13 -4.56
CA CYS A 11 18.96 -16.21 -4.98
C CYS A 11 18.02 -16.54 -3.79
N GLY A 12 18.47 -17.38 -2.87
CA GLY A 12 17.72 -17.72 -1.65
C GLY A 12 17.48 -16.51 -0.73
N PHE A 13 18.47 -15.63 -0.57
CA PHE A 13 18.35 -14.42 0.27
C PHE A 13 17.49 -13.32 -0.38
N ALA A 14 17.37 -13.27 -1.70
CA ALA A 14 16.55 -12.26 -2.38
C ALA A 14 15.04 -12.44 -2.12
N CYS A 15 14.59 -13.66 -1.83
CA CYS A 15 13.16 -13.95 -1.65
C CYS A 15 12.65 -13.80 -0.21
N THR A 16 13.53 -13.68 0.79
CA THR A 16 13.12 -13.62 2.21
C THR A 16 12.56 -12.27 2.65
N GLY A 17 12.76 -11.20 1.86
CA GLY A 17 12.27 -9.85 2.16
C GLY A 17 10.77 -9.62 1.91
N CYS A 18 10.11 -10.48 1.14
CA CYS A 18 8.70 -10.30 0.77
C CYS A 18 7.70 -10.87 1.80
N ALA A 19 8.17 -11.52 2.87
CA ALA A 19 7.29 -12.12 3.88
C ALA A 19 6.54 -11.07 4.71
N ALA A 20 7.08 -9.84 4.83
CA ALA A 20 6.47 -8.74 5.57
C ALA A 20 5.50 -7.89 4.73
N LEU A 21 5.44 -8.09 3.41
CA LEU A 21 4.44 -7.43 2.57
C LEU A 21 3.12 -8.20 2.64
N GLY A 22 2.04 -7.53 3.05
CA GLY A 22 0.70 -8.13 3.07
C GLY A 22 0.30 -8.61 1.68
N ARG A 23 0.19 -9.92 1.50
CA ARG A 23 -0.24 -10.53 0.24
C ARG A 23 -1.78 -10.55 0.15
N PRO A 24 -2.35 -10.29 -1.04
CA PRO A 24 -3.78 -10.53 -1.24
C PRO A 24 -4.06 -12.03 -1.13
N ASP A 25 -5.14 -12.39 -0.45
CA ASP A 25 -5.66 -13.75 -0.47
C ASP A 25 -6.47 -13.92 -1.77
N TRP A 26 -6.02 -14.79 -2.65
CA TRP A 26 -6.67 -15.01 -3.95
C TRP A 26 -7.91 -15.89 -3.86
N THR A 27 -8.01 -16.70 -2.81
CA THR A 27 -9.06 -17.71 -2.65
C THR A 27 -10.14 -17.29 -1.67
N GLN A 28 -9.77 -16.53 -0.64
CA GLN A 28 -10.66 -16.09 0.42
C GLN A 28 -10.40 -14.61 0.75
N PRO A 29 -10.70 -13.69 -0.18
CA PRO A 29 -10.31 -12.30 -0.07
C PRO A 29 -11.14 -11.50 0.97
N GLY A 30 -12.02 -12.18 1.73
CA GLY A 30 -12.88 -11.59 2.75
C GLY A 30 -14.09 -10.82 2.19
N PRO A 31 -14.91 -10.21 3.06
CA PRO A 31 -16.06 -9.41 2.64
C PRO A 31 -15.65 -8.12 1.90
N ALA A 32 -16.45 -7.69 0.93
CA ALA A 32 -16.20 -6.48 0.14
C ALA A 32 -15.91 -5.23 1.00
N LYS A 33 -16.63 -5.06 2.12
CA LYS A 33 -16.41 -3.94 3.05
C LYS A 33 -15.01 -3.95 3.67
N GLN A 34 -14.46 -5.14 3.94
CA GLN A 34 -13.10 -5.26 4.48
C GLN A 34 -12.05 -4.94 3.40
N GLN A 35 -12.30 -5.37 2.16
CA GLN A 35 -11.44 -5.07 1.02
C GLN A 35 -11.41 -3.57 0.72
N GLN A 36 -12.56 -2.91 0.70
CA GLN A 36 -12.66 -1.47 0.51
C GLN A 36 -11.88 -0.70 1.60
N ARG A 37 -12.01 -1.11 2.87
CA ARG A 37 -11.23 -0.51 3.97
C ARG A 37 -9.72 -0.66 3.77
N ARG A 38 -9.26 -1.80 3.24
CA ARG A 38 -7.84 -2.00 2.91
C ARG A 38 -7.41 -1.13 1.73
N ALA A 39 -8.21 -1.06 0.68
CA ALA A 39 -7.95 -0.23 -0.49
C ALA A 39 -7.83 1.26 -0.12
N VAL A 40 -8.72 1.76 0.75
CA VAL A 40 -8.63 3.13 1.29
C VAL A 40 -7.38 3.31 2.16
N ARG A 41 -7.02 2.30 2.97
CA ARG A 41 -5.87 2.39 3.88
C ARG A 41 -4.52 2.41 3.18
N PHE A 42 -4.38 1.62 2.13
CA PHE A 42 -3.15 1.46 1.35
C PHE A 42 -3.27 2.13 -0.02
N ASP A 43 -3.97 3.26 -0.07
CA ASP A 43 -4.19 4.04 -1.27
C ASP A 43 -2.85 4.57 -1.82
N PRO A 44 -2.45 4.26 -3.07
CA PRO A 44 -1.22 4.75 -3.66
C PRO A 44 -1.29 6.23 -4.10
N TYR A 45 -2.47 6.83 -4.17
CA TYR A 45 -2.65 8.22 -4.61
C TYR A 45 -2.18 9.21 -3.54
N LEU A 46 -1.63 10.34 -4.00
CA LEU A 46 -1.17 11.40 -3.12
C LEU A 46 -2.34 11.96 -2.29
N GLN A 47 -2.07 12.31 -1.05
CA GLN A 47 -3.04 13.02 -0.23
C GLN A 47 -2.95 14.52 -0.52
N ASP A 48 -4.11 15.16 -0.62
CA ASP A 48 -4.18 16.59 -0.98
C ASP A 48 -3.76 17.51 0.19
N ASP A 49 -3.58 16.96 1.39
CA ASP A 49 -3.21 17.66 2.63
C ASP A 49 -1.71 17.64 2.96
N ILE A 50 -0.89 16.92 2.17
CA ILE A 50 0.56 16.77 2.43
C ILE A 50 1.37 18.00 2.03
N ALA A 51 0.93 18.75 1.01
CA ALA A 51 1.67 19.89 0.48
C ALA A 51 0.74 21.00 -0.03
N PRO A 52 1.20 22.27 -0.09
CA PRO A 52 0.49 23.34 -0.77
C PRO A 52 0.08 22.91 -2.18
N SER A 53 -1.15 23.25 -2.59
CA SER A 53 -1.71 22.85 -3.89
C SER A 53 -0.83 23.21 -5.09
N VAL A 54 -0.02 24.28 -4.99
CA VAL A 54 0.95 24.71 -6.00
C VAL A 54 2.13 23.75 -6.20
N LEU A 55 2.43 22.90 -5.21
CA LEU A 55 3.49 21.88 -5.26
C LEU A 55 2.93 20.48 -5.57
N ARG A 56 1.61 20.33 -5.63
CA ARG A 56 0.96 19.06 -5.92
C ARG A 56 1.18 18.76 -7.41
N LEU A 57 2.05 17.80 -7.72
CA LEU A 57 2.19 17.34 -9.09
C LEU A 57 0.85 16.75 -9.54
N PRO A 58 0.30 17.16 -10.69
CA PRO A 58 -0.94 16.60 -11.23
C PRO A 58 -0.76 15.18 -11.79
N LEU A 59 0.32 14.49 -11.41
CA LEU A 59 0.78 13.25 -12.02
C LEU A 59 -0.28 12.13 -11.95
N MET A 60 -1.19 12.21 -10.98
CA MET A 60 -2.24 11.21 -10.75
C MET A 60 -3.65 11.81 -10.74
N ASP A 61 -3.83 13.05 -11.18
CA ASP A 61 -5.15 13.68 -11.23
C ASP A 61 -6.05 12.98 -12.25
N GLY A 62 -7.26 12.63 -11.84
CA GLY A 62 -8.23 11.91 -12.69
C GLY A 62 -7.93 10.41 -12.87
N ALA A 63 -6.79 9.90 -12.41
CA ALA A 63 -6.48 8.47 -12.43
C ALA A 63 -7.18 7.70 -11.28
N ARG A 64 -7.53 8.42 -10.21
CA ARG A 64 -8.17 7.85 -9.02
C ARG A 64 -9.60 7.40 -9.33
N PRO A 65 -10.01 6.19 -8.90
CA PRO A 65 -11.39 5.74 -9.08
C PRO A 65 -12.38 6.66 -8.37
N ARG A 66 -13.57 6.83 -8.95
CA ARG A 66 -14.61 7.76 -8.46
C ARG A 66 -14.95 7.57 -6.98
N ASP A 67 -15.11 6.33 -6.53
CA ASP A 67 -15.49 6.03 -5.14
C ASP A 67 -14.39 6.31 -4.12
N PHE A 68 -13.18 6.61 -4.60
CA PHE A 68 -11.99 6.93 -3.82
C PHE A 68 -11.48 8.34 -4.11
N ALA A 69 -12.21 9.12 -4.92
CA ALA A 69 -11.82 10.47 -5.33
C ALA A 69 -11.50 11.34 -4.11
N ASP A 70 -12.37 11.26 -3.09
CA ASP A 70 -12.23 11.98 -1.84
C ASP A 70 -11.43 11.16 -0.82
N PRO A 71 -10.22 11.62 -0.44
CA PRO A 71 -9.41 10.91 0.54
C PRO A 71 -10.02 11.01 1.95
N VAL A 72 -9.73 10.02 2.79
CA VAL A 72 -10.11 10.06 4.21
C VAL A 72 -9.39 11.24 4.88
N PRO A 73 -10.08 12.07 5.68
CA PRO A 73 -9.46 13.20 6.36
C PRO A 73 -8.28 12.79 7.26
N GLU A 74 -7.25 13.63 7.33
CA GLU A 74 -6.01 13.36 8.07
C GLU A 74 -6.25 13.00 9.54
N VAL A 75 -7.21 13.65 10.20
CA VAL A 75 -7.57 13.39 11.60
C VAL A 75 -8.04 11.95 11.83
N THR A 76 -8.70 11.35 10.83
CA THR A 76 -9.15 9.95 10.88
C THR A 76 -8.02 9.02 10.47
N ARG A 77 -7.26 9.40 9.44
CA ARG A 77 -6.14 8.63 8.87
C ARG A 77 -5.03 8.39 9.88
N SER A 78 -4.61 9.45 10.58
CA SER A 78 -3.59 9.43 11.64
C SER A 78 -3.90 8.44 12.77
N ARG A 79 -5.19 8.15 13.03
CA ARG A 79 -5.62 7.19 14.05
C ARG A 79 -5.49 5.73 13.63
N TRP A 80 -5.22 5.42 12.36
CA TRP A 80 -5.14 4.03 11.90
C TRP A 80 -3.98 3.22 12.49
N TRP A 81 -2.92 3.90 12.92
CA TRP A 81 -1.77 3.30 13.60
C TRP A 81 -1.78 3.54 15.11
N ALA A 82 -2.76 4.27 15.63
CA ALA A 82 -2.88 4.47 17.06
C ALA A 82 -3.23 3.14 17.74
N PRO A 83 -2.66 2.84 18.91
CA PRO A 83 -3.05 1.68 19.69
C PRO A 83 -4.54 1.81 20.05
N VAL A 84 -5.30 0.74 19.80
CA VAL A 84 -6.68 0.65 20.28
C VAL A 84 -6.61 0.65 21.81
N ARG A 85 -7.14 1.69 22.45
CA ARG A 85 -7.34 1.72 23.90
C ARG A 85 -8.59 0.95 24.27
#